data_AF-A0A061IZT1-F1
#
_entry.id   AF-A0A061IZT1-F1
#
_cell.length_a   1.000
_cell.length_b   1.000
_cell.length_c   1.000
_cell.angle_alpha   90.00
_cell.angle_beta   90.00
_cell.angle_gamma   90.00
#
_symmetry.space_group_name_H-M   'P 1'
#
loop_
_entity.id
_entity.type
_entity.pdbx_description
1 polymer ?
#
loop_
_entity_poly.entity_id
_entity_poly.type
_entity_poly.pdbx_seq_one_letter_code
_entity_poly.pdbx_strand_id
1 'polypeptide(L)'
;MAGKDGKILVADLPMMYPSDFLRFEKEGGVWGRQWRVRRKQLTFALTTATLSTALGTVYIISRHNTGFVLFSTFTGFTVLGFCVGSALSSMVYTNVASNKETSMMRRVWWAKECAKNWDYSQVSEGMWKAKYPHATLPKKAWQ
;
A
#
# COMPACT_ATOMS: atom_id res chain seq x y z
N MET A 1 -15.75 -9.60 19.27
CA MET A 1 -17.15 -9.77 19.72
C MET A 1 -17.74 -10.87 18.85
N ALA A 2 -17.95 -12.07 19.42
CA ALA A 2 -18.59 -13.18 18.71
C ALA A 2 -20.12 -13.06 18.89
N GLY A 3 -20.88 -13.24 17.81
CA GLY A 3 -22.34 -13.34 17.91
C GLY A 3 -22.74 -14.59 18.70
N LYS A 4 -23.95 -14.56 19.29
CA LYS A 4 -24.48 -15.57 20.23
C LYS A 4 -24.44 -17.03 19.73
N ASP A 5 -24.20 -17.29 18.45
CA ASP A 5 -24.20 -18.63 17.84
C ASP A 5 -22.82 -19.14 17.40
N GLY A 6 -21.72 -18.53 17.86
CA GLY A 6 -20.37 -18.96 17.46
C GLY A 6 -20.03 -18.68 15.99
N LYS A 7 -20.92 -18.02 15.24
CA LYS A 7 -20.66 -17.57 13.87
C LYS A 7 -19.70 -16.37 13.89
N ILE A 8 -18.57 -16.53 13.21
CA ILE A 8 -17.61 -15.46 12.98
C ILE A 8 -18.23 -14.52 11.95
N LEU A 9 -18.60 -13.31 12.37
CA LEU A 9 -18.99 -12.24 11.47
C LEU A 9 -17.77 -11.83 10.64
N VAL A 10 -17.66 -12.40 9.44
CA VAL A 10 -16.70 -11.96 8.43
C VAL A 10 -17.34 -10.77 7.72
N ALA A 11 -16.94 -9.57 8.12
CA ALA A 11 -17.31 -8.35 7.42
C ALA A 11 -16.43 -8.22 6.17
N ASP A 12 -17.02 -8.22 4.98
CA ASP A 12 -16.36 -7.71 3.78
C ASP A 12 -16.17 -6.21 3.95
N LEU A 13 -14.97 -5.84 4.41
CA LEU A 13 -14.61 -4.45 4.60
C LEU A 13 -14.46 -3.79 3.22
N PRO A 14 -15.02 -2.59 3.02
CA PRO A 14 -14.83 -1.83 1.80
C PRO A 14 -13.35 -1.54 1.58
N MET A 15 -12.94 -1.30 0.33
CA MET A 15 -11.59 -0.84 0.06
C MET A 15 -11.33 0.48 0.80
N MET A 16 -10.14 0.57 1.40
CA MET A 16 -9.69 1.76 2.10
C MET A 16 -9.28 2.81 1.06
N TYR A 17 -9.83 4.02 1.12
CA TYR A 17 -9.53 5.07 0.14
C TYR A 17 -8.18 5.75 0.44
N PRO A 18 -7.55 6.42 -0.54
CA PRO A 18 -6.29 7.14 -0.33
C PRO A 18 -6.35 8.14 0.83
N SER A 19 -7.48 8.81 1.03
CA SER A 19 -7.73 9.70 2.17
C SER A 19 -7.65 8.97 3.52
N ASP A 20 -8.21 7.76 3.60
CA ASP A 20 -8.17 6.94 4.80
C ASP A 20 -6.76 6.39 5.08
N PHE A 21 -5.97 6.10 4.04
CA PHE A 21 -4.55 5.79 4.20
C PHE A 21 -3.77 6.95 4.82
N LEU A 22 -4.05 8.19 4.40
CA LEU A 22 -3.44 9.38 5.01
C LEU A 22 -3.90 9.58 6.46
N ARG A 23 -5.15 9.25 6.78
CA ARG A 23 -5.64 9.25 8.17
C ARG A 23 -4.96 8.19 9.00
N PHE A 24 -4.84 6.96 8.51
CA PHE A 24 -4.11 5.89 9.21
C PHE A 24 -2.66 6.27 9.50
N GLU A 25 -1.99 7.02 8.62
CA GLU A 25 -0.63 7.51 8.87
C GLU A 25 -0.52 8.57 9.96
N LYS A 26 -1.61 9.28 10.25
CA LYS A 26 -1.68 10.30 11.30
C LYS A 26 -2.19 9.72 12.61
N GLU A 27 -3.25 8.91 12.55
CA GLU A 27 -3.98 8.37 13.69
C GLU A 27 -3.50 6.98 14.13
N GLY A 28 -2.87 6.20 13.24
CA GLY A 28 -2.47 4.81 13.47
C GLY A 28 -1.24 4.59 14.35
N GLY A 29 -0.82 5.61 15.10
CA GLY A 29 0.29 5.51 16.06
C GLY A 29 1.59 4.97 15.47
N VAL A 30 2.16 3.94 16.10
CA VAL A 30 3.42 3.31 15.69
C VAL A 30 3.31 2.69 14.29
N TRP A 31 2.19 2.08 13.95
CA TRP A 31 1.98 1.44 12.65
C TRP A 31 1.78 2.47 11.52
N GLY A 32 1.11 3.60 11.83
CA GLY A 32 1.04 4.75 10.93
C GLY A 32 2.42 5.35 10.64
N ARG A 33 3.29 5.44 11.66
CA ARG A 33 4.69 5.86 11.50
C ARG A 33 5.50 4.87 10.66
N GLN A 34 5.34 3.56 10.89
CA GLN A 34 6.00 2.52 10.10
C GLN A 34 5.58 2.59 8.62
N TRP A 35 4.31 2.81 8.35
CA TRP A 35 3.81 2.97 6.98
C TRP A 35 4.41 4.22 6.30
N ARG A 36 4.55 5.33 7.04
CA ARG A 36 5.23 6.53 6.56
C ARG A 36 6.71 6.28 6.25
N VAL A 37 7.42 5.61 7.13
CA VAL A 37 8.82 5.19 6.94
C VAL A 37 8.96 4.35 5.67
N ARG A 38 8.06 3.39 5.47
CA ARG A 38 8.07 2.54 4.29
C ARG A 38 7.86 3.31 2.98
N ARG A 39 6.99 4.31 2.96
CA ARG A 39 6.86 5.20 1.79
C ARG A 39 8.16 5.95 1.52
N LYS A 40 8.82 6.48 2.56
CA LYS A 40 10.11 7.15 2.40
C LYS A 40 11.18 6.20 1.85
N GLN A 41 11.22 4.97 2.34
CA GLN A 41 12.12 3.94 1.82
C GLN A 41 11.87 3.65 0.34
N LEU A 42 10.59 3.47 -0.03
CA LEU A 42 10.20 3.19 -1.41
C LEU A 42 10.47 4.39 -2.33
N THR A 43 10.18 5.62 -1.89
CA THR A 43 10.53 6.84 -2.63
C THR A 43 12.04 6.93 -2.83
N PHE A 44 12.84 6.66 -1.80
CA PHE A 44 14.29 6.66 -1.92
C PHE A 44 14.81 5.60 -2.90
N ALA A 45 14.27 4.38 -2.83
CA ALA A 45 14.62 3.30 -3.76
C ALA A 45 14.25 3.63 -5.21
N LEU A 46 13.10 4.29 -5.42
CA LEU A 46 12.71 4.76 -6.74
C LEU A 46 13.59 5.90 -7.24
N THR A 47 13.95 6.86 -6.39
CA THR A 47 14.84 7.96 -6.79
C THR A 47 16.24 7.49 -7.14
N THR A 48 16.74 6.47 -6.44
CA THR A 48 18.05 5.87 -6.74
C THR A 48 17.99 5.01 -8.00
N ALA A 49 16.89 4.29 -8.23
CA ALA A 49 16.64 3.60 -9.49
C ALA A 49 16.61 4.58 -10.68
N THR A 50 15.83 5.68 -10.59
CA THR A 50 15.74 6.66 -11.68
C THR A 50 17.07 7.34 -11.95
N LEU A 51 17.84 7.70 -10.91
CA LEU A 51 19.18 8.27 -11.07
C LEU A 51 20.15 7.28 -11.72
N SER A 52 20.14 6.01 -11.28
CA SER A 52 20.99 4.97 -11.87
C SER A 52 20.66 4.76 -13.34
N THR A 53 19.38 4.69 -13.68
CA THR A 53 18.92 4.55 -15.07
C THR A 53 19.28 5.76 -15.92
N ALA A 54 19.12 6.98 -15.40
CA ALA A 54 19.50 8.21 -16.11
C ALA A 54 21.01 8.24 -16.40
N LEU A 55 21.84 7.94 -15.40
CA LEU A 55 23.30 7.88 -15.55
C LEU A 55 23.73 6.77 -16.54
N GLY A 56 23.12 5.59 -16.45
CA GLY A 56 23.37 4.50 -17.38
C GLY A 56 22.97 4.83 -18.82
N THR A 57 21.86 5.54 -18.99
CA THR A 57 21.38 6.02 -20.30
C THR A 57 22.37 7.02 -20.91
N VAL A 58 22.83 8.01 -20.12
CA VAL A 58 23.84 8.98 -20.56
C VAL A 58 25.15 8.30 -20.94
N TYR A 59 25.59 7.32 -20.15
CA TYR A 59 26.80 6.54 -20.42
C TYR A 59 26.73 5.77 -21.75
N ILE A 60 25.57 5.22 -22.09
CA ILE A 60 25.41 4.46 -23.34
C ILE A 60 25.35 5.39 -24.55
N ILE A 61 24.68 6.54 -24.42
CA ILE A 61 24.61 7.55 -25.48
C ILE A 61 26.01 8.11 -25.77
N SER A 62 26.81 8.39 -24.73
CA SER A 62 28.17 8.93 -24.91
C SER A 62 29.14 7.95 -25.58
N ARG A 63 28.84 6.64 -25.51
CA ARG A 63 29.58 5.58 -26.21
C ARG A 63 29.09 5.35 -27.64
N HIS A 64 28.13 6.13 -28.15
CA HIS A 64 27.53 5.97 -29.47
C HIS A 64 26.97 4.56 -29.74
N ASN A 65 26.49 3.89 -28.70
CA ASN A 65 25.90 2.56 -28.81
C ASN A 65 24.52 2.59 -29.48
N THR A 66 24.09 1.46 -30.05
CA THR A 66 22.78 1.34 -30.70
C THR A 66 21.62 1.41 -29.70
N GLY A 67 20.44 1.84 -30.17
CA GLY A 67 19.23 1.91 -29.34
C GLY A 67 18.81 0.56 -28.71
N PHE A 68 19.19 -0.57 -29.33
CA PHE A 68 18.97 -1.91 -28.78
C PHE A 68 19.76 -2.13 -27.47
N VAL A 69 21.03 -1.70 -27.44
CA VAL A 69 21.87 -1.77 -26.23
C VAL A 69 21.26 -0.90 -25.13
N LEU A 70 20.78 0.30 -25.47
CA LEU A 70 20.12 1.21 -24.53
C LEU A 70 18.86 0.58 -23.92
N PHE A 71 18.01 -0.07 -24.73
CA PHE A 71 16.82 -0.76 -24.22
C PHE A 71 17.16 -1.96 -23.32
N SER A 72 18.15 -2.78 -23.73
CA SER A 72 18.55 -3.97 -22.97
C SER A 72 19.16 -3.66 -21.60
N THR A 73 19.86 -2.53 -21.48
CA THR A 73 20.56 -2.11 -20.27
C THR A 73 19.71 -1.21 -19.38
N PHE A 74 18.67 -0.58 -19.93
CA PHE A 74 17.72 0.26 -19.18
C PHE A 74 17.11 -0.50 -17.99
N THR A 75 16.65 -1.73 -18.21
CA THR A 75 16.12 -2.59 -17.15
C THR A 75 17.21 -2.98 -16.14
N GLY A 76 18.42 -3.28 -16.62
CA GLY A 76 19.58 -3.59 -15.79
C GLY A 76 19.93 -2.47 -14.80
N PHE A 77 20.09 -1.24 -15.29
CA PHE A 77 20.37 -0.08 -14.42
C PHE A 77 19.21 0.21 -13.46
N THR A 78 17.97 0.07 -13.91
CA THR A 78 16.79 0.31 -13.07
C THR A 78 16.73 -0.69 -11.91
N VAL A 79 16.90 -1.98 -12.19
CA VAL A 79 16.87 -3.03 -11.16
C VAL A 79 18.04 -2.88 -10.20
N LEU A 80 19.25 -2.63 -10.71
CA LEU A 80 20.44 -2.43 -9.88
C LEU A 80 20.28 -1.22 -8.96
N GLY A 81 19.85 -0.08 -9.52
CA GLY A 81 19.60 1.13 -8.75
C GLY A 81 18.51 0.93 -7.68
N PHE A 82 17.45 0.17 -8.02
CA PHE A 82 16.40 -0.17 -7.05
C PHE A 82 16.90 -1.06 -5.90
N CYS A 83 17.74 -2.06 -6.20
CA CYS A 83 18.34 -2.93 -5.18
C CYS A 83 19.28 -2.16 -4.23
N VAL A 84 20.18 -1.34 -4.79
CA VAL A 84 21.08 -0.47 -4.01
C VAL A 84 20.27 0.52 -3.17
N GLY A 85 19.28 1.15 -3.79
CA GLY A 85 18.34 2.06 -3.14
C GLY A 85 17.59 1.42 -1.98
N SER A 86 17.06 0.22 -2.18
CA SER A 86 16.32 -0.51 -1.14
C SER A 86 17.20 -0.88 0.05
N ALA A 87 18.43 -1.33 -0.21
CA ALA A 87 19.40 -1.65 0.83
C ALA A 87 19.76 -0.41 1.66
N LEU A 88 20.12 0.70 1.01
CA LEU A 88 20.48 1.95 1.67
C LEU A 88 19.31 2.58 2.41
N SER A 89 18.11 2.52 1.83
CA SER A 89 16.91 3.11 2.42
C SER A 89 16.56 2.52 3.79
N SER A 90 16.86 1.23 4.01
CA SER A 90 16.60 0.54 5.27
C SER A 90 17.58 0.98 6.37
N MET A 91 18.77 1.44 6.00
CA MET A 91 19.76 2.00 6.93
C MET A 91 19.41 3.44 7.32
N VAL A 92 18.96 4.25 6.36
CA VAL A 92 18.62 5.68 6.57
C VAL A 92 17.27 5.83 7.27
N TYR A 93 16.28 5.01 6.91
CA TYR A 93 14.95 5.03 7.48
C TYR A 93 14.69 3.72 8.21
N THR A 94 15.00 3.67 9.50
CA THR A 94 14.88 2.46 10.30
C THR A 94 13.42 2.04 10.51
N ASN A 95 13.16 0.74 10.43
CA ASN A 95 11.84 0.19 10.68
C ASN A 95 11.50 0.26 12.17
N VAL A 96 10.31 0.78 12.48
CA VAL A 96 9.76 0.91 13.84
C VAL A 96 8.87 -0.29 14.20
N ALA A 97 8.28 -0.96 13.20
CA ALA A 97 7.43 -2.14 13.39
C ALA A 97 7.55 -3.11 12.21
N SER A 98 7.11 -4.36 12.42
CA SER A 98 7.08 -5.35 11.35
C SER A 98 6.00 -5.03 10.31
N ASN A 99 6.32 -5.25 9.04
CA ASN A 99 5.40 -5.03 7.92
C ASN A 99 4.11 -5.87 8.03
N LYS A 100 4.22 -7.10 8.57
CA LYS A 100 3.08 -7.99 8.77
C LYS A 100 2.12 -7.41 9.81
N GLU A 101 2.68 -6.90 10.91
CA GLU A 101 1.92 -6.24 11.98
C GLU A 101 1.29 -4.95 11.49
N THR A 102 2.02 -4.10 10.76
CA THR A 102 1.46 -2.87 10.18
C THR A 102 0.29 -3.16 9.25
N SER A 103 0.38 -4.21 8.44
CA SER A 103 -0.71 -4.63 7.55
C SER A 103 -1.94 -5.11 8.33
N MET A 104 -1.73 -5.94 9.35
CA MET A 104 -2.82 -6.40 10.23
C MET A 104 -3.47 -5.24 10.99
N MET A 105 -2.65 -4.38 11.59
CA MET A 105 -3.14 -3.24 12.39
C MET A 105 -3.83 -2.19 11.53
N ARG A 106 -3.42 -2.01 10.28
CA ARG A 106 -4.16 -1.18 9.32
C ARG A 106 -5.54 -1.75 9.04
N ARG A 107 -5.66 -3.06 8.82
CA ARG A 107 -6.97 -3.72 8.61
C ARG A 107 -7.87 -3.60 9.83
N VAL A 108 -7.31 -3.78 11.03
CA VAL A 108 -8.05 -3.62 12.30
C VAL A 108 -8.49 -2.17 12.51
N TRP A 109 -7.59 -1.22 12.28
CA TRP A 109 -7.91 0.21 12.34
C TRP A 109 -9.03 0.55 11.36
N TRP A 110 -8.95 0.02 10.14
CA TRP A 110 -9.97 0.24 9.12
C TRP A 110 -11.33 -0.37 9.49
N ALA A 111 -11.32 -1.58 10.03
CA ALA A 111 -12.52 -2.22 10.55
C ALA A 111 -13.18 -1.38 11.65
N LYS A 112 -12.37 -0.81 12.56
CA LYS A 112 -12.86 0.08 13.62
C LYS A 112 -13.48 1.35 13.05
N GLU A 113 -12.85 1.99 12.06
CA GLU A 113 -13.42 3.17 11.41
C GLU A 113 -14.74 2.86 10.69
N CYS A 114 -14.81 1.73 9.98
CA CYS A 114 -16.06 1.29 9.34
C CYS A 114 -17.16 0.98 10.36
N ALA A 115 -16.80 0.49 11.55
CA ALA A 115 -17.74 0.18 12.61
C ALA A 115 -18.24 1.39 13.40
N LYS A 116 -17.60 2.57 13.31
CA LYS A 116 -18.06 3.76 14.05
C LYS A 116 -19.45 4.24 13.61
N ASN A 117 -19.74 4.14 12.32
CA ASN A 117 -21.04 4.50 11.75
C ASN A 117 -21.91 3.26 11.52
N TRP A 118 -21.69 2.20 12.32
CA TRP A 118 -22.44 0.96 12.21
C TRP A 118 -23.87 1.16 12.68
N ASP A 119 -24.79 1.11 11.73
CA ASP A 119 -26.21 1.05 12.00
C ASP A 119 -26.63 -0.42 12.16
N TYR A 120 -26.97 -0.81 13.40
CA TYR A 120 -27.40 -2.17 13.74
C TYR A 120 -28.76 -2.54 13.13
N SER A 121 -29.51 -1.58 12.59
CA SER A 121 -30.77 -1.84 11.88
C SER A 121 -30.57 -2.51 10.50
N GLN A 122 -29.33 -2.56 10.00
CA GLN A 122 -28.98 -3.10 8.68
C GLN A 122 -28.53 -4.57 8.69
N VAL A 123 -28.73 -5.28 9.80
CA VAL A 123 -28.46 -6.72 9.89
C VAL A 123 -29.62 -7.49 9.25
N SER A 124 -29.42 -7.95 8.01
CA SER A 124 -30.33 -8.88 7.33
C SER A 124 -29.75 -10.29 7.41
N GLU A 125 -30.54 -11.26 7.89
CA GLU A 125 -30.22 -12.70 7.85
C GLU A 125 -28.88 -13.12 8.49
N GLY A 126 -28.40 -12.39 9.50
CA GLY A 126 -27.17 -12.74 10.23
C GLY A 126 -25.86 -12.47 9.46
N MET A 127 -25.93 -11.79 8.31
CA MET A 127 -24.77 -11.28 7.60
C MET A 127 -24.81 -9.76 7.56
N TRP A 128 -23.68 -9.12 7.92
CA TRP A 128 -23.54 -7.67 7.81
C TRP A 128 -22.86 -7.30 6.49
N LYS A 129 -23.52 -6.48 5.68
CA LYS A 129 -22.91 -5.82 4.51
C LYS A 129 -22.68 -4.35 4.86
N ALA A 130 -21.42 -3.96 5.03
CA ALA A 130 -21.05 -2.57 5.23
C ALA A 130 -21.53 -1.72 4.04
N LYS A 131 -22.48 -0.81 4.23
CA LYS A 131 -22.76 0.21 3.21
C LYS A 131 -21.76 1.35 3.36
N TYR A 132 -20.61 1.22 2.70
CA TYR A 132 -19.64 2.31 2.65
C TYR A 132 -20.19 3.44 1.77
N PRO A 133 -20.28 4.70 2.26
CA PRO A 133 -20.96 5.78 1.54
C PRO A 133 -20.29 6.17 0.21
N HIS A 134 -19.01 5.85 0.01
CA HIS A 134 -18.32 6.09 -1.27
C HIS A 134 -18.30 4.88 -2.21
N ALA A 135 -18.81 3.73 -1.77
CA ALA A 135 -18.98 2.56 -2.61
C ALA A 135 -20.41 2.57 -3.15
N THR A 136 -20.66 3.33 -4.22
CA THR A 136 -21.73 2.93 -5.15
C THR A 136 -21.29 1.58 -5.71
N LEU A 137 -21.82 0.50 -5.12
CA LEU A 137 -21.74 -0.82 -5.74
C LEU A 137 -22.16 -0.62 -7.20
N PRO A 138 -21.39 -1.10 -8.19
CA PRO A 138 -21.88 -1.08 -9.56
C PRO A 138 -23.23 -1.79 -9.51
N LYS A 139 -24.30 -1.04 -9.81
CA LYS A 139 -25.60 -1.65 -10.06
C LYS A 139 -25.30 -2.75 -11.05
N LYS A 140 -25.61 -4.00 -10.71
CA LYS A 140 -25.55 -5.10 -11.66
C LYS A 140 -26.25 -4.61 -12.92
N ALA A 141 -25.48 -4.25 -13.93
CA ALA A 141 -25.90 -4.48 -15.28
C ALA A 141 -26.08 -6.00 -15.34
N TRP A 142 -27.14 -6.44 -16.01
CA TRP A 142 -27.50 -7.84 -16.26
C TRP A 142 -28.53 -8.44 -15.29
N GLN A 143 -29.78 -8.33 -15.80
CA GLN A 143 -31.02 -9.09 -15.61
C GLN A 143 -31.94 -8.70 -14.45
#